data_AF-A0A1L9VSV2-F1
#
_entry.id   AF-A0A1L9VSV2-F1
#
_cell.length_a   1.000
_cell.length_b   1.000
_cell.length_c   1.000
_cell.angle_alpha   90.00
_cell.angle_beta   90.00
_cell.angle_gamma   90.00
#
_symmetry.space_group_name_H-M   'P 1'
#
loop_
_entity.id
_entity.type
_entity.pdbx_description
1 polymer ?
#
loop_
_entity_poly.entity_id
_entity_poly.type
_entity_poly.pdbx_seq_one_letter_code
_entity_poly.pdbx_strand_id
1 'polypeptide(L)'
;MQEDFCPNGALAVEKGRSITPVINSLLAHPGFTTRVATQDSHPPDHISFAANHSPPNNIPFESYVTMTNPAPGKETETKLQRLWPVHCVAGTEGASLIPELDSKHFDVHVKKGMNSNVEMYSAFSDAFGNPYASLPASGDGGGRAVDVDLEAVLKEKGIQDVFVVGLAGDYCVKYTAIDAAKAGFRSFVVEEGTRCVVHLGWEETKQELRDAGVGVIGVDELKLL
;
A
#
# COMPACT_ATOMS: atom_id res chain seq x y z
N MET A 1 -4.44 -6.90 2.06
CA MET A 1 -4.55 -7.96 3.08
C MET A 1 -4.11 -9.27 2.46
N GLN A 2 -2.80 -9.56 2.51
CA GLN A 2 -2.20 -10.72 1.85
C GLN A 2 -1.61 -11.69 2.86
N GLU A 3 -1.40 -12.93 2.44
CA GLU A 3 -0.85 -14.02 3.26
C GLU A 3 0.49 -13.63 3.92
N ASP A 4 1.42 -13.01 3.17
CA ASP A 4 2.73 -12.64 3.71
C ASP A 4 2.67 -11.57 4.81
N PHE A 5 1.62 -10.76 4.86
CA PHE A 5 1.41 -9.76 5.91
C PHE A 5 0.63 -10.31 7.12
N CYS A 6 0.20 -11.56 7.07
CA CYS A 6 -0.60 -12.21 8.09
C CYS A 6 0.23 -13.24 8.89
N PRO A 7 -0.28 -13.80 10.01
CA PRO A 7 0.47 -14.78 10.79
C PRO A 7 0.99 -15.93 9.93
N ASN A 8 2.26 -16.29 10.14
CA ASN A 8 3.05 -17.25 9.35
C ASN A 8 3.56 -16.76 7.97
N GLY A 9 3.21 -15.54 7.57
CA GLY A 9 3.73 -14.87 6.39
C GLY A 9 5.15 -14.32 6.58
N ALA A 10 5.84 -14.05 5.46
CA ALA A 10 7.25 -13.61 5.47
C ALA A 10 7.46 -12.21 6.09
N LEU A 11 6.43 -11.37 6.12
CA LEU A 11 6.42 -10.02 6.71
C LEU A 11 5.17 -9.84 7.59
N ALA A 12 4.91 -10.83 8.45
CA ALA A 12 3.71 -10.88 9.27
C ALA A 12 3.55 -9.64 10.17
N VAL A 13 2.40 -8.97 10.06
CA VAL A 13 1.99 -7.90 10.96
C VAL A 13 1.28 -8.50 12.17
N GLU A 14 1.66 -8.08 13.39
CA GLU A 14 1.05 -8.58 14.62
C GLU A 14 -0.48 -8.36 14.60
N LYS A 15 -1.23 -9.42 14.87
CA LYS A 15 -2.71 -9.43 14.85
C LYS A 15 -3.29 -8.94 13.52
N GLY A 16 -2.55 -9.06 12.42
CA GLY A 16 -2.97 -8.62 11.08
C GLY A 16 -4.32 -9.17 10.66
N ARG A 17 -4.59 -10.47 10.87
CA ARG A 17 -5.90 -11.08 10.54
C ARG A 17 -7.07 -10.61 11.42
N SER A 18 -6.81 -10.00 12.59
CA SER A 18 -7.85 -9.60 13.54
C SER A 18 -8.77 -8.49 13.03
N ILE A 19 -8.34 -7.72 12.03
CA ILE A 19 -9.11 -6.62 11.44
C ILE A 19 -10.10 -7.09 10.35
N THR A 20 -10.03 -8.36 9.94
CA THR A 20 -10.85 -8.90 8.85
C THR A 20 -12.35 -8.75 9.09
N PRO A 21 -12.90 -8.99 10.30
CA PRO A 21 -14.33 -8.75 10.56
C PRO A 21 -14.75 -7.29 10.32
N VAL A 22 -13.90 -6.33 10.68
CA VAL A 22 -14.13 -4.90 10.43
C VAL A 22 -14.11 -4.63 8.93
N ILE A 23 -13.09 -5.12 8.21
CA ILE A 23 -12.98 -4.95 6.76
C ILE A 23 -14.21 -5.53 6.05
N ASN A 24 -14.63 -6.76 6.38
CA ASN A 24 -15.81 -7.38 5.76
C ASN A 24 -17.10 -6.61 6.06
N SER A 25 -17.24 -6.06 7.27
CA SER A 25 -18.38 -5.18 7.60
C SER A 25 -18.40 -3.93 6.72
N LEU A 26 -17.23 -3.35 6.41
CA LEU A 26 -17.12 -2.19 5.53
C LEU A 26 -17.37 -2.56 4.06
N LEU A 27 -16.84 -3.69 3.59
CA LEU A 27 -17.08 -4.19 2.23
C LEU A 27 -18.59 -4.37 1.95
N ALA A 28 -19.31 -4.91 2.93
CA ALA A 28 -20.76 -5.12 2.85
C ALA A 28 -21.60 -3.84 3.07
N HIS A 29 -21.00 -2.75 3.57
CA HIS A 29 -21.75 -1.54 3.91
C HIS A 29 -22.28 -0.84 2.65
N PRO A 30 -23.60 -0.58 2.54
CA PRO A 30 -24.20 -0.06 1.31
C PRO A 30 -23.80 1.39 0.99
N GLY A 31 -23.31 2.14 1.96
CA GLY A 31 -22.83 3.52 1.77
C GLY A 31 -21.57 3.62 0.90
N PHE A 32 -20.79 2.56 0.76
CA PHE A 32 -19.69 2.55 -0.21
C PHE A 32 -20.23 2.21 -1.60
N THR A 33 -19.75 2.91 -2.61
CA THR A 33 -20.15 2.69 -4.02
C THR A 33 -19.08 1.98 -4.83
N THR A 34 -17.85 1.88 -4.32
CA THR A 34 -16.72 1.20 -4.97
C THR A 34 -15.78 0.64 -3.91
N ARG A 35 -15.38 -0.64 -4.04
CA ARG A 35 -14.42 -1.32 -3.18
C ARG A 35 -13.19 -1.69 -3.99
N VAL A 36 -12.03 -1.24 -3.51
CA VAL A 36 -10.75 -1.45 -4.16
C VAL A 36 -9.93 -2.43 -3.32
N ALA A 37 -9.51 -3.53 -3.93
CA ALA A 37 -8.56 -4.46 -3.34
C ALA A 37 -7.17 -4.19 -3.91
N THR A 38 -6.20 -3.94 -3.03
CA THR A 38 -4.80 -3.73 -3.41
C THR A 38 -3.94 -4.93 -3.02
N GLN A 39 -2.94 -5.24 -3.85
CA GLN A 39 -1.97 -6.31 -3.63
C GLN A 39 -0.56 -5.80 -3.93
N ASP A 40 0.37 -6.01 -3.00
CA ASP A 40 1.79 -6.02 -3.35
C ASP A 40 2.07 -7.21 -4.26
N SER A 41 2.77 -6.95 -5.37
CA SER A 41 3.04 -7.94 -6.42
C SER A 41 4.45 -7.74 -6.94
N HIS A 42 5.42 -7.99 -6.06
CA HIS A 42 6.83 -7.69 -6.31
C HIS A 42 7.49 -8.69 -7.26
N PRO A 43 8.40 -8.24 -8.13
CA PRO A 43 9.34 -9.14 -8.78
C PRO A 43 10.37 -9.68 -7.76
N PRO A 44 10.96 -10.88 -7.98
CA PRO A 44 11.93 -11.45 -7.03
C PRO A 44 13.16 -10.59 -6.78
N ASP A 45 13.55 -9.74 -7.74
CA ASP A 45 14.71 -8.85 -7.70
C ASP A 45 14.35 -7.42 -7.22
N HIS A 46 13.18 -7.23 -6.59
CA HIS A 46 12.72 -5.92 -6.13
C HIS A 46 13.71 -5.24 -5.17
N ILE A 47 13.93 -3.93 -5.35
CA ILE A 47 14.89 -3.11 -4.61
C ILE A 47 14.62 -3.07 -3.11
N SER A 48 13.37 -3.28 -2.69
CA SER A 48 13.02 -3.26 -1.27
C SER A 48 13.43 -4.53 -0.52
N PHE A 49 13.83 -5.61 -1.21
CA PHE A 49 14.21 -6.85 -0.54
C PHE A 49 15.67 -6.84 -0.13
N ALA A 50 15.91 -7.10 1.15
CA ALA A 50 17.26 -7.16 1.70
C ALA A 50 18.13 -8.22 1.01
N ALA A 51 17.52 -9.33 0.58
CA ALA A 51 18.20 -10.41 -0.13
C ALA A 51 18.84 -9.99 -1.47
N ASN A 52 18.41 -8.87 -2.05
CA ASN A 52 18.93 -8.35 -3.32
C ASN A 52 20.10 -7.37 -3.14
N HIS A 53 20.57 -7.17 -1.90
CA HIS A 53 21.68 -6.28 -1.57
C HIS A 53 22.84 -7.03 -0.92
N SER A 54 24.05 -6.48 -1.08
CA SER A 54 25.27 -7.06 -0.52
C SER A 54 25.48 -6.64 0.94
N PRO A 55 26.05 -7.52 1.80
CA PRO A 55 26.46 -7.14 3.15
C PRO A 55 27.45 -5.95 3.15
N PRO A 56 27.41 -5.10 4.19
CA PRO A 56 26.59 -5.21 5.40
C PRO A 56 25.17 -4.62 5.27
N ASN A 57 24.82 -4.01 4.13
CA ASN A 57 23.56 -3.28 3.94
C ASN A 57 22.43 -4.19 3.43
N ASN A 58 22.22 -5.33 4.07
CA ASN A 58 21.28 -6.37 3.62
C ASN A 58 20.52 -7.05 4.77
N ILE A 59 20.34 -6.35 5.88
CA ILE A 59 19.61 -6.85 7.05
C ILE A 59 18.16 -6.31 7.00
N PRO A 60 17.14 -7.18 6.90
CA PRO A 60 15.74 -6.75 6.95
C PRO A 60 15.43 -5.88 8.17
N PHE A 61 14.51 -4.92 8.01
CA PHE A 61 14.08 -3.94 9.03
C PHE A 61 15.13 -2.90 9.45
N GLU A 62 16.43 -3.22 9.33
CA GLU A 62 17.53 -2.38 9.80
C GLU A 62 18.23 -1.61 8.69
N SER A 63 18.49 -2.27 7.56
CA SER A 63 19.28 -1.70 6.47
C SER A 63 18.45 -0.76 5.59
N TYR A 64 19.14 0.23 5.02
CA TYR A 64 18.61 1.15 4.03
C TYR A 64 19.51 1.17 2.81
N VAL A 65 18.89 1.44 1.66
CA VAL A 65 19.60 1.71 0.41
C VAL A 65 19.12 3.01 -0.20
N THR A 66 19.99 3.67 -0.95
CA THR A 66 19.61 4.84 -1.73
C THR A 66 18.95 4.36 -3.02
N MET A 67 17.67 4.68 -3.15
CA MET A 67 16.89 4.47 -4.37
C MET A 67 16.97 5.74 -5.23
N THR A 68 17.11 5.56 -6.54
CA THR A 68 17.09 6.65 -7.52
C THR A 68 15.75 6.70 -8.22
N ASN A 69 15.25 7.89 -8.51
CA ASN A 69 13.99 8.05 -9.22
C ASN A 69 14.08 7.43 -10.64
N PRO A 70 13.23 6.44 -10.98
CA PRO A 70 13.29 5.78 -12.28
C PRO A 70 12.66 6.60 -13.41
N ALA A 71 12.00 7.73 -13.12
CA ALA A 71 11.36 8.54 -14.13
C ALA A 71 12.40 9.30 -14.99
N PRO A 72 12.23 9.33 -16.32
CA PRO A 72 13.16 10.01 -17.22
C PRO A 72 13.39 11.47 -16.86
N GLY A 73 14.66 11.88 -16.75
CA GLY A 73 15.07 13.25 -16.43
C GLY A 73 15.01 13.59 -14.94
N LYS A 74 14.71 12.63 -14.05
CA LYS A 74 14.69 12.81 -12.59
C LYS A 74 15.76 12.00 -11.87
N GLU A 75 16.77 11.50 -12.57
CA GLU A 75 17.77 10.56 -12.05
C GLU A 75 18.65 11.14 -10.93
N THR A 76 18.58 12.45 -10.68
CA THR A 76 19.23 13.13 -9.55
C THR A 76 18.42 13.08 -8.26
N GLU A 77 17.13 12.76 -8.33
CA GLU A 77 16.26 12.59 -7.17
C GLU A 77 16.52 11.23 -6.52
N THR A 78 16.79 11.23 -5.22
CA THR A 78 17.04 10.00 -4.45
C THR A 78 16.24 9.98 -3.16
N LYS A 79 15.91 8.77 -2.69
CA LYS A 79 15.24 8.53 -1.40
C LYS A 79 15.86 7.33 -0.71
N LEU A 80 15.85 7.35 0.63
CA LEU A 80 16.22 6.16 1.41
C LEU A 80 15.06 5.16 1.38
N GLN A 81 15.37 3.92 1.01
CA GLN A 81 14.46 2.78 1.05
C GLN A 81 14.87 1.84 2.19
N ARG A 82 13.93 1.56 3.09
CA ARG A 82 14.12 0.50 4.11
C ARG A 82 14.08 -0.86 3.43
N LEU A 83 14.95 -1.77 3.85
CA LEU A 83 14.96 -3.13 3.34
C LEU A 83 14.08 -4.07 4.16
N TRP A 84 13.35 -4.93 3.46
CA TRP A 84 12.38 -5.88 4.00
C TRP A 84 12.82 -7.33 3.74
N PRO A 85 12.25 -8.32 4.45
CA PRO A 85 12.29 -9.71 4.00
C PRO A 85 11.69 -9.82 2.60
N VAL A 86 12.02 -10.87 1.85
CA VAL A 86 11.30 -11.18 0.61
C VAL A 86 9.84 -11.49 0.97
N HIS A 87 8.90 -10.80 0.33
CA HIS A 87 7.46 -10.93 0.60
C HIS A 87 6.66 -10.59 -0.65
N CYS A 88 5.41 -11.04 -0.72
CA CYS A 88 4.45 -10.71 -1.77
C CYS A 88 4.99 -10.85 -3.19
N VAL A 89 5.87 -11.84 -3.41
CA VAL A 89 6.44 -12.11 -4.74
C VAL A 89 5.32 -12.53 -5.68
N ALA A 90 5.26 -11.91 -6.86
CA ALA A 90 4.21 -12.12 -7.83
C ALA A 90 4.01 -13.61 -8.17
N GLY A 91 2.77 -14.08 -8.06
CA GLY A 91 2.40 -15.48 -8.37
C GLY A 91 2.68 -16.49 -7.25
N THR A 92 3.21 -16.06 -6.10
CA THR A 92 3.37 -16.93 -4.92
C THR A 92 2.14 -16.89 -4.02
N GLU A 93 1.97 -17.90 -3.17
CA GLU A 93 0.89 -17.95 -2.18
C GLU A 93 0.96 -16.78 -1.19
N GLY A 94 2.17 -16.34 -0.82
CA GLY A 94 2.38 -15.18 0.03
C GLY A 94 1.77 -13.88 -0.51
N ALA A 95 1.66 -13.75 -1.84
CA ALA A 95 1.03 -12.62 -2.51
C ALA A 95 -0.50 -12.74 -2.65
N SER A 96 -1.10 -13.89 -2.32
CA SER A 96 -2.55 -14.08 -2.38
C SER A 96 -3.25 -13.23 -1.31
N LEU A 97 -4.43 -12.69 -1.66
CA LEU A 97 -5.34 -12.12 -0.65
C LEU A 97 -5.80 -13.24 0.28
N ILE A 98 -5.91 -12.94 1.58
CA ILE A 98 -6.38 -13.94 2.54
C ILE A 98 -7.83 -14.35 2.24
N PRO A 99 -8.18 -15.64 2.41
CA PRO A 99 -9.49 -16.18 2.02
C PRO A 99 -10.64 -15.65 2.90
N GLU A 100 -10.35 -15.07 4.06
CA GLU A 100 -11.36 -14.50 4.94
C GLU A 100 -11.96 -13.19 4.43
N LEU A 101 -11.35 -12.53 3.44
CA LEU A 101 -11.95 -11.35 2.82
C LEU A 101 -13.12 -11.74 1.91
N ASP A 102 -14.23 -11.02 2.04
CA ASP A 102 -15.42 -11.24 1.20
C ASP A 102 -15.24 -10.64 -0.20
N SER A 103 -14.42 -11.32 -1.01
CA SER A 103 -13.96 -10.85 -2.32
C SER A 103 -15.05 -10.60 -3.36
N LYS A 104 -16.27 -11.11 -3.14
CA LYS A 104 -17.43 -10.85 -4.01
C LYS A 104 -17.81 -9.36 -4.05
N HIS A 105 -17.38 -8.59 -3.05
CA HIS A 105 -17.64 -7.16 -2.96
C HIS A 105 -16.60 -6.30 -3.68
N PHE A 106 -15.49 -6.87 -4.19
CA PHE A 106 -14.47 -6.08 -4.85
C PHE A 106 -14.90 -5.64 -6.25
N ASP A 107 -14.72 -4.34 -6.54
CA ASP A 107 -15.05 -3.73 -7.83
C ASP A 107 -13.78 -3.47 -8.67
N VAL A 108 -12.66 -3.18 -8.00
CA VAL A 108 -11.38 -2.85 -8.64
C VAL A 108 -10.26 -3.61 -7.94
N HIS A 109 -9.38 -4.22 -8.72
CA HIS A 109 -8.17 -4.88 -8.24
C HIS A 109 -6.94 -4.10 -8.72
N VAL A 110 -6.03 -3.80 -7.80
CA VAL A 110 -4.80 -3.04 -8.08
C VAL A 110 -3.60 -3.84 -7.58
N LYS A 111 -2.64 -4.10 -8.47
CA LYS A 111 -1.33 -4.63 -8.10
C LYS A 111 -0.30 -3.51 -8.11
N LYS A 112 0.48 -3.40 -7.04
CA LYS A 112 1.52 -2.38 -6.86
C LYS A 112 2.88 -3.01 -6.50
N GLY A 113 3.94 -2.21 -6.51
CA GLY A 113 5.31 -2.67 -6.24
C GLY A 113 5.90 -3.54 -7.37
N MET A 114 5.40 -3.39 -8.60
CA MET A 114 5.73 -4.27 -9.72
C MET A 114 7.06 -3.94 -10.43
N ASN A 115 7.66 -2.78 -10.13
CA ASN A 115 8.89 -2.31 -10.74
C ASN A 115 10.07 -2.65 -9.82
N SER A 116 11.09 -3.36 -10.33
CA SER A 116 12.20 -3.82 -9.50
C SER A 116 13.05 -2.68 -8.93
N ASN A 117 13.01 -1.48 -9.51
CA ASN A 117 13.88 -0.36 -9.16
C ASN A 117 13.23 0.68 -8.22
N VAL A 118 11.93 0.56 -7.91
CA VAL A 118 11.24 1.55 -7.07
C VAL A 118 10.20 0.94 -6.14
N GLU A 119 10.22 1.37 -4.89
CA GLU A 119 9.20 1.03 -3.89
C GLU A 119 7.85 1.69 -4.21
N MET A 120 6.76 1.06 -3.80
CA MET A 120 5.41 1.60 -3.93
C MET A 120 4.51 1.18 -2.77
N TYR A 121 4.56 1.91 -1.65
CA TYR A 121 3.62 1.72 -0.55
C TYR A 121 2.19 2.16 -0.90
N SER A 122 2.06 3.32 -1.54
CA SER A 122 0.76 3.89 -1.93
C SER A 122 0.16 3.13 -3.10
N ALA A 123 -1.17 3.02 -3.14
CA ALA A 123 -1.87 2.50 -4.31
C ALA A 123 -2.04 3.55 -5.44
N PHE A 124 -1.63 4.81 -5.21
CA PHE A 124 -1.77 5.91 -6.18
C PHE A 124 -0.49 6.17 -6.98
N SER A 125 0.67 6.14 -6.34
CA SER A 125 1.95 6.45 -6.98
C SER A 125 3.14 5.75 -6.31
N ASP A 126 4.25 5.64 -7.03
CA ASP A 126 5.50 5.10 -6.47
C ASP A 126 6.08 6.00 -5.37
N ALA A 127 7.17 5.55 -4.75
CA ALA A 127 7.82 6.26 -3.65
C ALA A 127 8.30 7.69 -4.01
N PHE A 128 8.41 8.05 -5.29
CA PHE A 128 8.74 9.40 -5.75
C PHE A 128 7.52 10.24 -6.15
N GLY A 129 6.32 9.67 -6.12
CA GLY A 129 5.10 10.35 -6.57
C GLY A 129 5.01 10.41 -8.10
N ASN A 130 5.67 9.50 -8.81
CA ASN A 130 5.60 9.47 -10.26
C ASN A 130 4.20 8.98 -10.69
N PRO A 131 3.54 9.67 -11.64
CA PRO A 131 2.22 9.29 -12.10
C PRO A 131 2.28 8.01 -12.93
N TYR A 132 1.17 7.26 -12.97
CA TYR A 132 1.01 6.00 -13.70
C TYR A 132 1.61 6.00 -15.12
N ALA A 133 1.37 7.08 -15.87
CA ALA A 133 1.78 7.22 -17.26
C ALA A 133 3.28 7.52 -17.45
N SER A 134 4.01 7.88 -16.40
CA SER A 134 5.41 8.34 -16.50
C SER A 134 6.44 7.22 -16.57
N LEU A 135 6.05 5.97 -16.28
CA LEU A 135 6.93 4.81 -16.38
C LEU A 135 6.55 3.95 -17.60
N PRO A 136 7.55 3.46 -18.38
CA PRO A 136 7.29 2.64 -19.55
C PRO A 136 6.50 1.38 -19.16
N ALA A 137 5.57 0.96 -20.03
CA ALA A 137 4.71 -0.20 -19.75
C ALA A 137 5.51 -1.50 -19.57
N SER A 138 6.71 -1.61 -20.15
CA SER A 138 7.68 -2.69 -19.89
C SER A 138 9.04 -2.40 -20.56
N GLY A 139 10.10 -2.86 -19.91
CA GLY A 139 11.50 -2.88 -20.35
C GLY A 139 12.35 -3.36 -19.17
N ASP A 140 13.12 -4.45 -19.37
CA ASP A 140 14.23 -4.99 -18.55
C ASP A 140 14.20 -4.96 -17.00
N GLY A 141 13.04 -4.80 -16.37
CA GLY A 141 12.87 -4.82 -14.90
C GLY A 141 12.33 -3.51 -14.32
N GLY A 142 12.01 -2.51 -15.14
CA GLY A 142 11.60 -1.17 -14.69
C GLY A 142 10.22 -0.70 -15.16
N GLY A 143 9.29 -1.62 -15.45
CA GLY A 143 7.94 -1.29 -15.95
C GLY A 143 7.11 -0.38 -15.02
N ARG A 144 5.81 -0.26 -15.24
CA ARG A 144 4.95 0.48 -14.29
C ARG A 144 5.03 -0.17 -12.91
N ALA A 145 5.13 0.66 -11.86
CA ALA A 145 5.10 0.19 -10.48
C ALA A 145 3.71 -0.30 -10.05
N VAL A 146 2.67 0.05 -10.81
CA VAL A 146 1.27 -0.34 -10.58
C VAL A 146 0.56 -0.66 -11.90
N ASP A 147 -0.44 -1.55 -11.88
CA ASP A 147 -1.19 -1.96 -13.08
C ASP A 147 -2.43 -1.11 -13.38
N VAL A 148 -2.95 -0.37 -12.40
CA VAL A 148 -4.14 0.49 -12.51
C VAL A 148 -3.84 1.94 -12.11
N ASP A 149 -4.33 2.89 -12.91
CA ASP A 149 -4.38 4.31 -12.54
C ASP A 149 -5.57 4.55 -11.61
N LEU A 150 -5.36 4.32 -10.31
CA LEU A 150 -6.44 4.37 -9.32
C LEU A 150 -7.06 5.77 -9.22
N GLU A 151 -6.27 6.83 -9.36
CA GLU A 151 -6.77 8.20 -9.33
C GLU A 151 -7.78 8.43 -10.46
N ALA A 152 -7.43 8.06 -11.68
CA ALA A 152 -8.32 8.19 -12.84
C ALA A 152 -9.60 7.38 -12.66
N VAL A 153 -9.50 6.13 -12.19
CA VAL A 153 -10.66 5.25 -11.95
C VAL A 153 -11.62 5.86 -10.93
N LEU A 154 -11.11 6.39 -9.82
CA LEU A 154 -11.96 6.98 -8.78
C LEU A 154 -12.60 8.30 -9.25
N LYS A 155 -11.87 9.13 -10.00
CA LYS A 155 -12.40 10.38 -10.58
C LYS A 155 -13.49 10.11 -11.62
N GLU A 156 -13.30 9.13 -12.51
CA GLU A 156 -14.30 8.72 -13.50
C GLU A 156 -15.60 8.25 -12.84
N LYS A 157 -15.48 7.54 -11.70
CA LYS A 157 -16.63 7.09 -10.89
C LYS A 157 -17.26 8.20 -10.04
N GLY A 158 -16.74 9.43 -10.07
CA GLY A 158 -17.24 10.56 -9.30
C GLY A 158 -17.05 10.39 -7.78
N ILE A 159 -16.09 9.58 -7.35
CA ILE A 159 -15.78 9.36 -5.94
C ILE A 159 -15.20 10.64 -5.34
N GLN A 160 -15.69 11.02 -4.16
CA GLN A 160 -15.19 12.18 -3.41
C GLN A 160 -14.47 11.76 -2.13
N ASP A 161 -14.89 10.65 -1.54
CA ASP A 161 -14.43 10.18 -0.23
C ASP A 161 -13.72 8.84 -0.37
N VAL A 162 -12.54 8.73 0.23
CA VAL A 162 -11.73 7.52 0.23
C VAL A 162 -11.48 7.10 1.66
N PHE A 163 -11.86 5.86 1.99
CA PHE A 163 -11.66 5.26 3.29
C PHE A 163 -10.69 4.10 3.16
N VAL A 164 -9.57 4.17 3.89
CA VAL A 164 -8.46 3.23 3.76
C VAL A 164 -8.41 2.32 4.99
N VAL A 165 -8.34 1.02 4.73
CA VAL A 165 -8.21 -0.06 5.72
C VAL A 165 -7.23 -1.11 5.21
N GLY A 166 -6.79 -2.01 6.10
CA GLY A 166 -5.89 -3.10 5.77
C GLY A 166 -4.54 -2.98 6.47
N LEU A 167 -3.47 -3.38 5.78
CA LEU A 167 -2.12 -3.43 6.34
C LEU A 167 -1.11 -2.80 5.37
N ALA A 168 -0.04 -2.19 5.86
CA ALA A 168 0.19 -1.80 7.25
C ALA A 168 -0.22 -0.34 7.50
N GLY A 169 -0.71 -0.05 8.70
CA GLY A 169 -1.17 1.27 9.15
C GLY A 169 -0.15 2.38 8.93
N ASP A 170 1.11 2.09 9.23
CA ASP A 170 2.29 2.96 9.16
C ASP A 170 2.97 2.99 7.78
N TYR A 171 2.51 2.17 6.83
CA TYR A 171 3.04 2.08 5.47
C TYR A 171 1.93 2.20 4.42
N CYS A 172 1.51 1.09 3.81
CA CYS A 172 0.61 1.08 2.65
C CYS A 172 -0.70 1.83 2.94
N VAL A 173 -1.27 1.68 4.13
CA VAL A 173 -2.47 2.42 4.54
C VAL A 173 -2.18 3.91 4.64
N LYS A 174 -1.12 4.29 5.37
CA LYS A 174 -0.70 5.69 5.52
C LYS A 174 -0.47 6.38 4.18
N TYR A 175 0.42 5.83 3.36
CA TYR A 175 0.81 6.45 2.09
C TYR A 175 -0.35 6.49 1.09
N THR A 176 -1.19 5.46 1.05
CA THR A 176 -2.40 5.47 0.20
C THR A 176 -3.37 6.57 0.64
N ALA A 177 -3.60 6.73 1.94
CA ALA A 177 -4.52 7.75 2.44
C ALA A 177 -3.97 9.18 2.20
N ILE A 178 -2.66 9.37 2.41
CA ILE A 178 -1.99 10.65 2.13
C ILE A 178 -2.06 11.00 0.63
N ASP A 179 -1.77 10.06 -0.26
CA ASP A 179 -1.80 10.35 -1.69
C ASP A 179 -3.23 10.52 -2.23
N ALA A 180 -4.23 9.85 -1.64
CA ALA A 180 -5.64 10.15 -1.92
C ALA A 180 -5.99 11.61 -1.56
N ALA A 181 -5.51 12.11 -0.41
CA ALA A 181 -5.71 13.51 -0.03
C ALA A 181 -5.03 14.48 -1.01
N LYS A 182 -3.78 14.19 -1.41
CA LYS A 182 -3.06 14.97 -2.43
C LYS A 182 -3.77 14.98 -3.79
N ALA A 183 -4.40 13.88 -4.17
CA ALA A 183 -5.18 13.76 -5.40
C ALA A 183 -6.53 14.50 -5.36
N GLY A 184 -6.92 15.04 -4.20
CA GLY A 184 -8.10 15.89 -4.01
C GLY A 184 -9.32 15.17 -3.41
N PHE A 185 -9.18 13.93 -2.96
CA PHE A 185 -10.25 13.21 -2.26
C PHE A 185 -10.28 13.58 -0.78
N ARG A 186 -11.47 13.58 -0.16
CA ARG A 186 -11.56 13.57 1.31
C ARG A 186 -11.11 12.18 1.79
N SER A 187 -9.98 12.14 2.47
CA SER A 187 -9.31 10.88 2.80
C SER A 187 -9.41 10.57 4.28
N PHE A 188 -9.69 9.30 4.59
CA PHE A 188 -9.87 8.81 5.94
C PHE A 188 -9.17 7.46 6.13
N VAL A 189 -8.60 7.24 7.31
CA VAL A 189 -8.17 5.92 7.79
C VAL A 189 -9.12 5.47 8.88
N VAL A 190 -9.64 4.23 8.76
CA VAL A 190 -10.49 3.62 9.80
C VAL A 190 -9.60 2.92 10.80
N GLU A 191 -9.55 3.42 12.04
CA GLU A 191 -8.57 3.01 13.05
C GLU A 191 -8.67 1.51 13.41
N GLU A 192 -9.87 0.98 13.60
CA GLU A 192 -10.07 -0.43 13.92
C GLU A 192 -9.78 -1.35 12.72
N GLY A 193 -9.77 -0.79 11.51
CA GLY A 193 -9.52 -1.46 10.24
C GLY A 193 -8.04 -1.57 9.88
N THR A 194 -7.09 -1.27 10.78
CA THR A 194 -5.65 -1.32 10.47
C THR A 194 -4.76 -1.82 11.61
N ARG A 195 -3.56 -2.30 11.28
CA ARG A 195 -2.46 -2.62 12.22
C ARG A 195 -1.12 -2.17 11.64
N CYS A 196 -0.20 -1.75 12.49
CA CYS A 196 1.13 -1.27 12.08
C CYS A 196 2.18 -2.38 12.09
N VAL A 197 3.17 -2.30 11.20
CA VAL A 197 4.38 -3.15 11.25
C VAL A 197 5.20 -2.79 12.50
N VAL A 198 5.35 -1.50 12.80
CA VAL A 198 6.06 -1.00 13.98
C VAL A 198 5.06 -0.75 15.10
N HIS A 199 5.07 -1.60 16.14
CA HIS A 199 4.08 -1.59 17.24
C HIS A 199 4.00 -0.26 18.01
N LEU A 200 5.04 0.60 17.96
CA LEU A 200 5.05 1.93 18.60
C LEU A 200 4.74 3.08 17.64
N GLY A 201 4.58 2.82 16.35
CA GLY A 201 4.49 3.85 15.30
C GLY A 201 3.10 4.45 15.07
N TRP A 202 2.06 3.97 15.75
CA TRP A 202 0.69 4.38 15.40
C TRP A 202 0.37 5.83 15.77
N GLU A 203 0.77 6.32 16.94
CA GLU A 203 0.50 7.73 17.31
C GLU A 203 1.24 8.73 16.42
N GLU A 204 2.49 8.42 16.07
CA GLU A 204 3.27 9.19 15.09
C GLU A 204 2.60 9.14 13.71
N THR A 205 2.20 7.96 13.25
CA THR A 205 1.47 7.78 12.00
C THR A 205 0.18 8.60 11.98
N LYS A 206 -0.60 8.60 13.06
CA LYS A 206 -1.81 9.43 13.17
C LYS A 206 -1.49 10.92 13.07
N GLN A 207 -0.35 11.36 13.60
CA GLN A 207 0.07 12.75 13.46
C GLN A 207 0.42 13.08 12.00
N GLU A 208 1.22 12.24 11.34
CA GLU A 208 1.56 12.41 9.92
C GLU A 208 0.31 12.43 9.02
N LEU A 209 -0.68 11.57 9.31
CA LEU A 209 -1.97 11.54 8.63
C LEU A 209 -2.71 12.87 8.79
N ARG A 210 -2.84 13.38 10.02
CA ARG A 210 -3.50 14.66 10.30
C ARG A 210 -2.79 15.83 9.64
N ASP A 211 -1.46 15.87 9.69
CA ASP A 211 -0.65 16.92 9.06
C ASP A 211 -0.82 16.93 7.54
N ALA A 212 -1.10 15.76 6.93
CA ALA A 212 -1.44 15.61 5.52
C ALA A 212 -2.92 15.85 5.18
N GLY A 213 -3.75 16.24 6.15
CA GLY A 213 -5.19 16.48 5.96
C GLY A 213 -6.04 15.22 5.89
N VAL A 214 -5.53 14.08 6.35
CA VAL A 214 -6.25 12.79 6.42
C VAL A 214 -6.94 12.66 7.77
N GLY A 215 -8.24 12.34 7.77
CA GLY A 215 -8.99 12.03 8.98
C GLY A 215 -8.64 10.64 9.50
N VAL A 216 -8.54 10.49 10.82
CA VAL A 216 -8.49 9.17 11.48
C VAL A 216 -9.78 9.03 12.27
N ILE A 217 -10.60 8.05 11.89
CA ILE A 217 -11.96 7.91 12.41
C ILE A 217 -12.20 6.50 12.95
N GLY A 218 -13.11 6.39 13.90
CA GLY A 218 -13.63 5.11 14.38
C GLY A 218 -14.69 4.53 13.44
N VAL A 219 -14.85 3.20 13.44
CA VAL A 219 -15.89 2.50 12.67
C VAL A 219 -17.31 2.95 13.03
N ASP A 220 -17.52 3.45 14.25
CA ASP A 220 -18.83 3.95 14.70
C ASP A 220 -19.20 5.29 14.05
N GLU A 221 -18.21 6.11 13.68
CA GLU A 221 -18.45 7.37 12.98
C GLU A 221 -18.89 7.14 11.53
N LEU A 222 -18.51 6.01 10.93
CA LEU A 222 -18.95 5.59 9.60
C LEU A 222 -20.41 5.18 9.54
N LYS A 223 -20.99 4.70 10.65
CA LYS A 223 -22.40 4.29 10.72
C LYS A 223 -23.37 5.46 10.57
N LEU A 224 -22.86 6.69 10.61
CA LEU A 224 -23.62 7.93 10.47
C LEU A 224 -23.60 8.48 9.03
N LEU A 225 -22.85 7.86 8.12
CA LEU A 225 -22.76 8.17 6.68
C LEU A 225 -23.73 7.30 5.87
#